data_AF-A0A7K1ZJX0-F1
#
_entry.id   AF-A0A7K1ZJX0-F1
#
_cell.length_a   1.000
_cell.length_b   1.000
_cell.length_c   1.000
_cell.angle_alpha   90.00
_cell.angle_beta   90.00
_cell.angle_gamma   90.00
#
_symmetry.space_group_name_H-M   'P 1'
#
loop_
_entity.id
_entity.type
_entity.pdbx_description
1 polymer ?
#
loop_
_entity_poly.entity_id
_entity_poly.type
_entity_poly.pdbx_seq_one_letter_code
_entity_poly.pdbx_strand_id
1 'polypeptide(L)'
;MLSNLVIFILAAFIGFEVISKVPQTLHTPLMSGTNAISGITIVGALVATGMIESPWAKWIGFAALIVATINVVGGFLVTDRMLQMFKPKQRDSKEPSSNAA
;
A
#
# COMPACT_ATOMS: atom_id res chain seq x y z
N MET A 1 -3.06 -16.82 22.70
CA MET A 1 -3.10 -15.41 23.16
C MET A 1 -1.72 -14.88 23.51
N LEU A 2 -0.93 -15.54 24.36
CA LEU A 2 0.46 -15.14 24.64
C LEU A 2 1.34 -15.08 23.38
N SER A 3 1.21 -16.07 22.49
CA SER A 3 1.89 -16.08 21.17
C SER A 3 1.58 -14.84 20.32
N ASN A 4 0.30 -14.49 20.18
CA ASN A 4 -0.14 -13.32 19.39
C ASN A 4 0.36 -12.01 20.00
N LEU A 5 0.43 -11.93 21.34
CA LEU A 5 0.97 -10.77 22.03
C LEU A 5 2.48 -10.63 21.77
N VAL A 6 3.23 -11.73 21.83
CA VAL A 6 4.66 -11.75 21.47
C VAL A 6 4.86 -11.31 20.02
N ILE A 7 4.08 -11.86 19.08
CA ILE A 7 4.13 -11.46 17.66
C ILE A 7 3.83 -9.97 17.50
N PHE A 8 2.80 -9.46 18.16
CA PHE A 8 2.42 -8.05 18.10
C PHE A 8 3.55 -7.13 18.58
N ILE A 9 4.14 -7.44 19.75
CA ILE A 9 5.23 -6.64 20.32
C ILE A 9 6.46 -6.68 19.40
N LEU A 10 6.89 -7.86 18.95
CA LEU A 10 8.06 -7.99 18.08
C LEU A 10 7.83 -7.32 16.71
N ALA A 11 6.64 -7.43 16.14
CA ALA A 11 6.29 -6.75 14.89
C ALA A 11 6.31 -5.22 15.04
N ALA A 12 5.85 -4.69 16.18
CA ALA A 12 5.91 -3.26 16.47
C ALA A 12 7.36 -2.75 16.56
N PHE A 13 8.25 -3.49 17.26
CA PHE A 13 9.68 -3.17 17.31
C PHE A 13 10.33 -3.17 15.93
N ILE A 14 10.04 -4.19 15.12
CA ILE A 14 10.56 -4.28 13.74
C ILE A 14 10.06 -3.08 12.90
N GLY A 15 8.76 -2.75 13.01
CA GLY A 15 8.19 -1.60 12.30
C GLY A 15 8.88 -0.29 12.64
N PHE A 16 9.14 -0.04 13.93
CA PHE A 16 9.86 1.14 14.40
C PHE A 16 11.29 1.21 13.85
N GLU A 17 12.04 0.11 13.94
CA GLU A 17 13.44 0.06 13.50
C GLU A 17 13.59 0.24 11.99
N VAL A 18 12.66 -0.32 11.21
CA VAL A 18 12.64 -0.20 9.74
C VAL A 18 12.30 1.23 9.32
N ILE A 19 11.24 1.82 9.87
CA ILE A 19 10.79 3.18 9.50
C ILE A 19 11.85 4.24 9.87
N SER A 20 12.53 4.07 10.99
CA SER A 20 13.57 5.00 11.46
C SER A 20 14.77 5.12 10.52
N LYS A 21 14.95 4.17 9.60
CA LYS A 21 16.06 4.11 8.63
C LYS A 21 15.69 4.58 7.22
N VAL A 22 14.44 5.03 7.00
CA VAL A 22 14.00 5.49 5.67
C VAL A 22 14.50 6.92 5.42
N PRO A 23 15.12 7.21 4.24
CA PRO A 23 15.58 8.55 3.91
C PRO A 23 14.41 9.53 3.73
N GLN A 24 14.65 10.82 3.98
CA GLN A 24 13.60 11.86 3.96
C GLN A 24 12.85 11.96 2.61
N THR A 25 13.54 11.68 1.51
CA THR A 25 12.95 11.70 0.16
C THR A 25 11.86 10.65 -0.02
N LEU A 26 11.82 9.61 0.82
CA LEU A 26 10.85 8.52 0.73
C LEU A 26 9.70 8.62 1.75
N HIS A 27 9.63 9.63 2.62
CA HIS A 27 8.53 9.71 3.60
C HIS A 27 7.15 9.82 2.97
N THR A 28 7.00 10.58 1.89
CA THR A 28 5.72 10.70 1.18
C THR A 28 5.34 9.41 0.45
N PRO A 29 6.23 8.78 -0.34
CA PRO A 29 5.99 7.43 -0.86
C PRO A 29 5.72 6.38 0.23
N LEU A 30 6.43 6.45 1.36
CA LEU A 30 6.26 5.55 2.50
C LEU A 30 4.88 5.72 3.14
N MET A 31 4.42 6.96 3.32
CA MET A 31 3.08 7.26 3.82
C MET A 31 1.99 6.69 2.90
N SER A 32 2.17 6.82 1.58
CA SER A 32 1.27 6.16 0.62
C SER A 32 1.35 4.64 0.71
N GLY A 33 2.55 4.09 0.84
CA GLY A 33 2.79 2.65 0.96
C GLY A 33 2.17 2.04 2.22
N THR A 34 2.27 2.70 3.37
CA THR A 34 1.63 2.23 4.61
C THR A 34 0.10 2.28 4.53
N ASN A 35 -0.46 3.26 3.81
CA ASN A 35 -1.88 3.27 3.47
C ASN A 35 -2.27 2.08 2.60
N ALA A 36 -1.48 1.73 1.58
CA ALA A 36 -1.70 0.54 0.75
C ALA A 36 -1.67 -0.77 1.57
N ILE A 37 -0.72 -0.88 2.51
CA ILE A 37 -0.60 -2.03 3.41
C ILE A 37 -1.82 -2.15 4.35
N SER A 38 -2.39 -1.02 4.80
CA SER A 38 -3.62 -1.01 5.62
C SER A 38 -4.82 -1.65 4.91
N GLY A 39 -4.77 -1.78 3.58
CA GLY A 39 -5.75 -2.52 2.79
C GLY A 39 -5.88 -4.01 3.14
N ILE A 40 -5.00 -4.56 4.00
CA ILE A 40 -5.16 -5.89 4.62
C ILE A 40 -6.52 -6.06 5.33
N THR A 41 -7.17 -4.94 5.70
CA THR A 41 -8.56 -4.90 6.17
C THR A 41 -9.54 -5.65 5.28
N ILE A 42 -9.25 -5.82 3.98
CA ILE A 42 -10.04 -6.64 3.05
C ILE A 42 -10.18 -8.10 3.51
N VAL A 43 -9.16 -8.68 4.15
CA VAL A 43 -9.21 -10.04 4.70
C VAL A 43 -10.22 -10.11 5.84
N GLY A 44 -10.20 -9.12 6.73
CA GLY A 44 -11.17 -9.01 7.82
C GLY A 44 -12.59 -8.83 7.30
N ALA A 45 -12.79 -7.96 6.30
CA ALA A 45 -14.08 -7.74 5.66
C ALA A 45 -14.61 -9.00 4.97
N LEU A 46 -13.74 -9.78 4.31
CA LEU A 46 -14.10 -11.03 3.64
C LEU A 46 -14.57 -12.08 4.64
N VAL A 47 -13.78 -12.31 5.70
CA VAL A 47 -14.13 -13.27 6.76
C VAL A 47 -15.42 -12.84 7.45
N ALA A 48 -15.54 -11.57 7.86
CA ALA A 48 -16.72 -11.06 8.52
C ALA A 48 -17.97 -11.21 7.65
N THR A 49 -17.91 -10.81 6.38
CA THR A 49 -19.04 -10.90 5.45
C THR A 49 -19.47 -12.35 5.22
N GLY A 50 -18.52 -13.29 5.14
CA GLY A 50 -18.80 -14.72 4.99
C GLY A 50 -19.55 -15.35 6.17
N MET A 51 -19.51 -14.71 7.35
CA MET A 51 -20.18 -15.19 8.57
C MET A 51 -21.56 -14.55 8.79
N ILE A 52 -22.00 -13.63 7.92
CA ILE A 52 -23.26 -12.90 8.11
C ILE A 52 -24.44 -13.72 7.57
N GLU A 53 -25.41 -13.99 8.44
CA GLU A 53 -26.67 -14.64 8.05
C GLU A 53 -27.76 -13.63 7.65
N SER A 54 -27.85 -12.50 8.35
CA SER A 54 -28.88 -11.47 8.11
C SER A 54 -28.74 -10.82 6.72
N PRO A 55 -29.79 -10.81 5.88
CA PRO A 55 -29.75 -10.22 4.53
C PRO A 55 -29.34 -8.74 4.51
N TRP A 56 -29.77 -7.96 5.51
CA TRP A 56 -29.41 -6.55 5.60
C TRP A 56 -27.92 -6.34 5.92
N ALA A 57 -27.40 -7.14 6.84
CA ALA A 57 -25.98 -7.08 7.20
C ALA A 57 -25.07 -7.57 6.06
N LYS A 58 -25.55 -8.45 5.17
CA LYS A 58 -24.79 -8.86 3.96
C LYS A 58 -24.51 -7.68 3.03
N TRP A 59 -25.46 -6.76 2.88
CA TRP A 59 -25.26 -5.55 2.09
C TRP A 59 -24.21 -4.63 2.70
N ILE A 60 -24.17 -4.53 4.04
CA ILE A 60 -23.13 -3.77 4.76
C ILE A 60 -21.76 -4.44 4.56
N GLY A 61 -21.68 -5.77 4.68
CA GLY A 61 -20.45 -6.51 4.40
C GLY A 61 -19.96 -6.36 2.95
N PHE A 62 -20.88 -6.37 1.99
CA PHE A 62 -20.59 -6.10 0.60
C PHE A 62 -20.04 -4.69 0.38
N ALA A 63 -20.66 -3.67 0.99
CA ALA A 63 -20.13 -2.30 0.96
C ALA A 63 -18.75 -2.20 1.62
N ALA A 64 -18.52 -2.90 2.73
CA ALA A 64 -17.21 -2.95 3.41
C ALA A 64 -16.13 -3.56 2.50
N LEU A 65 -16.45 -4.64 1.76
CA LEU A 65 -15.56 -5.24 0.78
C LEU A 65 -15.20 -4.27 -0.36
N ILE A 66 -16.18 -3.50 -0.87
CA ILE A 66 -15.92 -2.48 -1.91
C ILE A 66 -14.95 -1.43 -1.37
N VAL A 67 -15.21 -0.88 -0.19
CA VAL A 67 -14.35 0.16 0.41
C VAL A 67 -12.95 -0.37 0.70
N ALA A 68 -12.83 -1.59 1.23
CA ALA A 68 -11.54 -2.23 1.47
C ALA A 68 -10.76 -2.49 0.16
N THR A 69 -11.46 -2.86 -0.90
CA THR A 69 -10.86 -3.05 -2.23
C THR A 69 -10.34 -1.72 -2.78
N ILE A 70 -11.10 -0.64 -2.65
CA ILE A 70 -10.67 0.71 -3.06
C ILE A 70 -9.41 1.13 -2.29
N ASN A 71 -9.34 0.86 -0.99
CA ASN A 71 -8.16 1.17 -0.17
C ASN A 71 -6.91 0.44 -0.68
N VAL A 72 -7.00 -0.88 -0.89
CA VAL A 72 -5.83 -1.67 -1.32
C VAL A 72 -5.41 -1.29 -2.74
N VAL A 73 -6.36 -1.24 -3.70
CA VAL A 73 -6.05 -0.95 -5.11
C VAL A 73 -5.58 0.49 -5.28
N GLY A 74 -6.29 1.45 -4.70
CA GLY A 74 -5.94 2.86 -4.76
C GLY A 74 -4.59 3.14 -4.10
N GLY A 75 -4.35 2.55 -2.93
CA GLY A 75 -3.09 2.68 -2.21
C GLY A 75 -1.90 2.17 -3.02
N PHE A 76 -1.99 0.97 -3.62
CA PHE A 76 -0.90 0.41 -4.42
C PHE A 76 -0.68 1.19 -5.73
N LEU A 77 -1.74 1.65 -6.41
CA LEU A 77 -1.62 2.45 -7.64
C LEU A 77 -0.95 3.80 -7.39
N VAL A 78 -1.32 4.50 -6.32
CA VAL A 78 -0.72 5.80 -5.98
C VAL A 78 0.74 5.60 -5.57
N THR A 79 1.02 4.59 -4.76
CA THR A 79 2.39 4.28 -4.31
C THR A 79 3.30 3.93 -5.49
N ASP A 80 2.82 3.11 -6.43
CA ASP A 80 3.58 2.78 -7.64
C ASP A 80 3.91 4.03 -8.45
N ARG A 81 2.94 4.92 -8.68
CA ARG A 81 3.18 6.19 -9.37
C ARG A 81 4.20 7.08 -8.65
N MET A 82 4.17 7.11 -7.32
CA MET A 82 5.16 7.85 -6.54
C MET A 82 6.57 7.26 -6.69
N LEU A 83 6.70 5.93 -6.64
CA LEU A 83 7.99 5.25 -6.77
C LEU A 83 8.57 5.33 -8.18
N GLN A 84 7.74 5.44 -9.22
CA GLN A 84 8.19 5.67 -10.59
C GLN A 84 8.99 6.96 -10.76
N MET A 85 8.77 7.97 -9.91
CA MET A 85 9.51 9.24 -9.95
C MET A 85 10.99 9.10 -9.54
N PHE A 86 11.35 8.00 -8.88
CA PHE A 86 12.74 7.70 -8.50
C PHE A 86 13.49 6.88 -9.54
N LYS A 87 12.82 6.44 -10.62
CA LYS A 87 13.49 5.72 -11.71
C LYS A 87 14.34 6.71 -12.49
N PRO A 88 15.64 6.41 -12.76
CA PRO A 88 16.46 7.26 -13.60
C PRO A 88 15.81 7.38 -14.98
N LYS A 89 15.62 8.63 -15.43
CA LYS A 89 15.10 8.91 -16.77
C LYS A 89 16.04 8.26 -17.78
N GLN A 90 15.55 7.29 -18.56
CA GLN A 90 16.28 6.81 -19.73
C GLN A 90 16.56 8.04 -20.60
N ARG A 91 17.84 8.39 -20.75
CA ARG A 91 18.26 9.36 -21.75
C ARG A 91 18.02 8.68 -23.09
N ASP A 92 16.92 9.02 -23.75
CA ASP A 92 16.78 8.74 -25.17
C ASP A 92 17.96 9.43 -25.87
N SER A 93 18.95 8.64 -26.26
CA SER A 93 20.05 9.05 -27.12
C SER A 93 19.50 9.33 -28.52
N LYS A 94 18.87 10.50 -28.67
CA LYS A 94 18.75 11.17 -29.96
C LYS A 94 19.62 12.42 -29.88
N GLU A 95 20.91 12.25 -30.17
CA GLU A 95 21.76 13.37 -30.55
C GLU A 95 21.17 14.04 -31.80
N PRO A 96 21.14 15.38 -31.87
CA PRO A 96 20.84 16.07 -33.11
C PRO A 96 22.06 15.93 -34.03
N SER A 97 21.88 15.30 -35.19
CA SER A 97 22.87 15.34 -36.25
C SER A 97 23.13 16.80 -36.64
N SER A 98 24.32 17.25 -36.28
CA SER A 98 24.96 18.46 -36.76
C SER A 98 24.81 18.61 -38.27
N ASN A 99 24.06 19.62 -38.73
CA ASN A 99 24.25 20.20 -40.04
C ASN A 99 25.05 21.48 -39.87
N ALA A 100 26.37 21.32 -39.88
CA ALA A 100 27.31 22.36 -40.28
C ALA A 100 27.72 22.08 -41.73
N ALA A 101 27.14 22.82 -42.67
CA ALA A 101 27.69 23.21 -43.97
C ALA A 101 26.70 24.15 -44.66
#